data_AF-A0A6V7TD63-F1
#
_entry.id   AF-A0A6V7TD63-F1
#
_cell.length_a   1.000
_cell.length_b   1.000
_cell.length_c   1.000
_cell.angle_alpha   90.00
_cell.angle_beta   90.00
_cell.angle_gamma   90.00
#
_symmetry.space_group_name_H-M   'P 1'
#
loop_
_entity.id
_entity.type
_entity.pdbx_description
1 polymer ?
#
loop_
_entity_poly.entity_id
_entity_poly.type
_entity_poly.pdbx_seq_one_letter_code
_entity_poly.pdbx_strand_id
1 'polypeptide(L)'
;MEQNSKNALDRPEEVANNENIIFFGGAGLFTRVIITLVNILMLTNLLLDINISCDGYLRTWIIGASILSFFLMSFIRRVPTFLKEDKGLLSELILMVIFFIWTYFGTIQINKSNACQKIAPHLFWTVFILVTTIWCSIVGLILSLMIITIGSFFFTKSKKVKL
;
A
#
# COMPACT_ATOMS: atom_id res chain seq x y z
N MET A 1 0.97 -44.78 22.99
CA MET A 1 0.37 -44.25 21.75
C MET A 1 0.18 -42.72 21.77
N GLU A 2 0.86 -41.97 22.65
CA GLU A 2 0.63 -40.52 22.82
C GLU A 2 1.62 -39.64 22.03
N GLN A 3 2.75 -40.22 21.60
CA GLN A 3 3.86 -39.50 20.97
C GLN A 3 3.65 -39.27 19.46
N ASN A 4 2.82 -40.08 18.80
CA ASN A 4 2.46 -39.89 17.38
C ASN A 4 1.41 -38.79 17.15
N SER A 5 0.62 -38.44 18.18
CA SER A 5 -0.42 -37.42 18.06
C SER A 5 0.16 -36.00 18.11
N LYS A 6 1.17 -35.76 18.97
CA LYS A 6 1.87 -34.47 19.06
C LYS A 6 2.63 -34.13 17.77
N ASN A 7 3.30 -35.11 17.17
CA ASN A 7 4.02 -34.94 15.90
C ASN A 7 3.11 -34.64 14.70
N ALA A 8 1.82 -34.99 14.76
CA ALA A 8 0.86 -34.75 13.69
C ALA A 8 0.16 -33.38 13.83
N LEU A 9 0.13 -32.81 15.04
CA LEU A 9 -0.46 -31.49 15.33
C LEU A 9 0.55 -30.35 15.20
N ASP A 10 1.82 -30.57 15.58
CA ASP A 10 2.91 -29.59 15.39
C ASP A 10 3.25 -29.39 13.90
N ARG A 11 3.21 -30.47 13.11
CA ARG A 11 3.59 -30.46 11.69
C ARG A 11 2.75 -29.52 10.80
N PRO A 12 1.41 -29.46 10.88
CA PRO A 12 0.62 -28.52 10.08
C PRO A 12 0.85 -27.05 10.49
N GLU A 13 1.14 -26.79 11.77
CA GLU A 13 1.38 -25.43 12.28
C GLU A 13 2.76 -24.92 11.83
N GLU A 14 3.79 -25.78 11.86
CA GLU A 14 5.15 -25.47 11.42
C GLU A 14 5.22 -25.27 9.89
N VAL A 15 4.50 -26.08 9.11
CA VAL A 15 4.42 -25.95 7.64
C VAL A 15 3.65 -24.69 7.23
N ALA A 16 2.50 -24.41 7.86
CA ALA A 16 1.75 -23.19 7.59
C ALA A 16 2.56 -21.94 7.95
N ASN A 17 3.31 -21.97 9.06
CA ASN A 17 4.17 -20.86 9.46
C ASN A 17 5.31 -20.63 8.44
N ASN A 18 5.95 -21.69 7.93
CA ASN A 18 6.99 -21.57 6.93
C ASN A 18 6.47 -21.02 5.59
N GLU A 19 5.29 -21.47 5.13
CA GLU A 19 4.64 -20.95 3.93
C GLU A 19 4.24 -19.47 4.08
N ASN A 20 3.70 -19.09 5.24
CA ASN A 20 3.38 -17.70 5.54
C ASN A 20 4.64 -16.82 5.55
N ILE A 21 5.76 -17.28 6.12
CA ILE A 21 7.03 -16.55 6.14
C ILE A 21 7.59 -16.36 4.72
N ILE A 22 7.53 -17.39 3.88
CA ILE A 22 8.00 -17.33 2.48
C ILE A 22 7.08 -16.43 1.64
N PHE A 23 5.76 -16.53 1.82
CA PHE A 23 4.78 -15.70 1.14
C PHE A 23 4.91 -14.22 1.53
N PHE A 24 5.07 -13.93 2.82
CA PHE A 24 5.27 -12.56 3.32
C PHE A 24 6.63 -11.99 2.90
N GLY A 25 7.67 -12.83 2.85
CA GLY A 25 8.99 -12.47 2.32
C GLY A 25 8.97 -12.16 0.82
N GLY A 26 8.26 -12.98 0.03
CA GLY A 26 8.06 -12.78 -1.41
C GLY A 26 7.24 -11.53 -1.72
N ALA A 27 6.07 -11.38 -1.08
CA ALA A 27 5.23 -10.19 -1.22
C ALA A 27 5.99 -8.91 -0.84
N GLY A 28 6.75 -8.95 0.25
CA GLY A 28 7.60 -7.84 0.67
C GLY A 28 8.69 -7.46 -0.35
N LEU A 29 9.25 -8.42 -1.08
CA LEU A 29 10.21 -8.16 -2.16
C LEU A 29 9.52 -7.51 -3.37
N PHE A 30 8.40 -8.06 -3.83
CA PHE A 30 7.63 -7.52 -4.95
C PHE A 30 7.19 -6.07 -4.69
N THR A 31 6.65 -5.81 -3.50
CA THR A 31 6.24 -4.45 -3.10
C THR A 31 7.43 -3.48 -3.10
N ARG A 32 8.62 -3.91 -2.65
CA ARG A 32 9.83 -3.06 -2.68
C ARG A 32 10.29 -2.76 -4.10
N VAL A 33 10.25 -3.73 -5.00
CA VAL A 33 10.62 -3.52 -6.41
C VAL A 33 9.68 -2.50 -7.06
N ILE A 34 8.37 -2.66 -6.84
CA ILE A 34 7.35 -1.73 -7.35
C ILE A 34 7.58 -0.32 -6.80
N ILE A 35 7.78 -0.16 -5.48
CA ILE A 35 8.04 1.15 -4.85
C ILE A 35 9.31 1.79 -5.43
N THR A 36 10.38 1.00 -5.61
CA THR A 36 11.64 1.51 -6.16
C THR A 36 11.45 1.97 -7.60
N LEU A 37 10.73 1.20 -8.42
CA LEU A 37 10.45 1.54 -9.81
C LEU A 37 9.60 2.79 -9.93
N VAL A 38 8.56 2.93 -9.09
CA VAL A 38 7.70 4.13 -9.05
C VAL A 38 8.50 5.36 -8.60
N ASN A 39 9.38 5.23 -7.62
CA ASN A 39 10.26 6.32 -7.17
C ASN A 39 11.25 6.75 -8.26
N ILE A 40 11.87 5.80 -8.96
CA ILE A 40 12.77 6.09 -10.08
C ILE A 40 11.99 6.85 -11.17
N LEU A 41 10.80 6.36 -11.53
CA LEU A 41 9.95 6.99 -12.54
C LEU A 41 9.52 8.41 -12.13
N MET A 42 9.16 8.63 -10.87
CA MET A 42 8.88 9.96 -10.33
C MET A 42 10.11 10.88 -10.38
N LEU A 43 11.27 10.39 -9.97
CA LEU A 43 12.51 11.16 -9.92
C LEU A 43 13.00 11.53 -11.33
N THR A 44 12.86 10.63 -12.30
CA THR A 44 13.17 10.90 -13.71
C THR A 44 12.26 11.97 -14.30
N ASN A 45 10.95 11.92 -14.03
CA ASN A 45 10.02 12.97 -14.46
C ASN A 45 10.37 14.33 -13.81
N LEU A 46 10.75 14.33 -12.53
CA LEU A 46 11.22 15.54 -11.84
C LEU A 46 12.47 16.14 -12.50
N LEU A 47 13.42 15.29 -12.93
CA LEU A 47 14.66 15.71 -13.57
C LEU A 47 14.44 16.28 -14.98
N LEU A 48 13.44 15.78 -15.71
CA LEU A 48 13.12 16.23 -17.06
C LEU A 48 12.44 17.62 -17.08
N ASP A 49 11.63 17.94 -16.07
CA ASP A 49 10.84 19.18 -16.00
C ASP A 49 11.41 20.24 -15.01
N ILE A 50 12.63 20.05 -14.48
CA ILE A 50 13.27 20.95 -13.48
C ILE A 50 13.31 22.43 -13.89
N ASN A 51 13.26 22.73 -15.19
CA ASN A 51 13.46 24.05 -15.75
C ASN A 51 12.15 24.84 -15.98
N ILE A 52 10.98 24.29 -15.63
CA ILE A 52 9.68 24.89 -15.88
C ILE A 52 9.10 25.49 -14.58
N SER A 53 8.87 26.80 -14.56
CA SER A 53 8.50 27.55 -13.35
C SER A 53 7.11 27.27 -12.77
N CYS A 54 6.27 26.48 -13.45
CA CYS A 54 4.90 26.17 -12.99
C CYS A 54 4.88 25.14 -11.84
N ASP A 55 6.02 24.50 -11.55
CA ASP A 55 6.09 23.22 -10.83
C ASP A 55 6.10 23.30 -9.29
N GLY A 56 5.95 24.47 -8.68
CA GLY A 56 6.14 24.62 -7.23
C GLY A 56 5.31 23.64 -6.39
N TYR A 57 4.03 23.46 -6.71
CA TYR A 57 3.14 22.56 -5.99
C TYR A 57 3.41 21.09 -6.33
N LEU A 58 3.44 20.71 -7.61
CA LEU A 58 3.67 19.32 -8.02
C LEU A 58 5.03 18.79 -7.54
N ARG A 59 6.06 19.63 -7.60
CA ARG A 59 7.41 19.30 -7.11
C ARG A 59 7.42 19.05 -5.61
N THR A 60 6.73 19.85 -4.80
CA THR A 60 6.57 19.60 -3.37
C THR A 60 5.88 18.27 -3.10
N TRP A 61 4.86 17.94 -3.88
CA TRP A 61 4.17 16.66 -3.76
C TRP A 61 5.09 15.47 -4.05
N ILE A 62 5.89 15.51 -5.13
CA ILE A 62 6.85 14.44 -5.49
C ILE A 62 7.95 14.30 -4.43
N ILE A 63 8.47 15.41 -3.91
CA ILE A 63 9.50 15.40 -2.86
C ILE A 63 8.94 14.70 -1.61
N GLY A 64 7.75 15.08 -1.15
CA GLY A 64 7.17 14.43 0.02
C GLY A 64 6.73 12.99 -0.25
N ALA A 65 6.30 12.64 -1.47
CA ALA A 65 6.03 11.25 -1.85
C ALA A 65 7.31 10.38 -1.81
N SER A 66 8.45 10.95 -2.21
CA SER A 66 9.76 10.29 -2.15
C SER A 66 10.19 10.04 -0.70
N ILE A 67 10.04 11.05 0.17
CA ILE A 67 10.32 10.92 1.62
C ILE A 67 9.41 9.87 2.24
N LEU A 68 8.12 9.90 1.93
CA LEU A 68 7.15 8.98 2.48
C LEU A 68 7.42 7.53 2.04
N SER A 69 7.85 7.35 0.79
CA SER A 69 8.29 6.05 0.27
C SER A 69 9.52 5.51 1.00
N PHE A 70 10.44 6.38 1.40
CA PHE A 70 11.60 5.99 2.21
C PHE A 70 11.19 5.49 3.60
N PHE A 71 10.23 6.18 4.25
CA PHE A 71 9.65 5.71 5.52
C PHE A 71 8.94 4.37 5.34
N LEU A 72 8.17 4.20 4.27
CA LEU A 72 7.49 2.94 3.95
C LEU A 72 8.48 1.78 3.78
N MET A 73 9.57 2.01 3.04
CA MET A 73 10.60 1.00 2.78
C MET A 73 11.36 0.62 4.06
N SER A 74 11.62 1.59 4.93
CA SER A 74 12.18 1.36 6.26
C SER A 74 11.24 0.55 7.16
N PHE A 75 9.93 0.77 7.02
CA PHE A 75 8.92 0.02 7.76
C PHE A 75 8.87 -1.44 7.31
N ILE A 76 8.80 -1.70 5.99
CA ILE A 76 8.79 -3.07 5.42
C ILE A 76 10.06 -3.86 5.82
N ARG A 77 11.19 -3.18 6.06
CA ARG A 77 12.42 -3.81 6.59
C ARG A 77 12.30 -4.27 8.04
N ARG A 78 11.44 -3.62 8.81
CA ARG A 78 11.24 -3.79 10.24
C ARG A 78 10.00 -4.62 10.60
N VAL A 79 9.06 -4.82 9.68
CA VAL A 79 7.88 -5.69 9.86
C VAL A 79 8.20 -7.08 10.46
N PRO A 80 9.25 -7.83 10.04
CA PRO A 80 9.53 -9.13 10.66
C PRO A 80 9.96 -9.04 12.13
N THR A 81 10.46 -7.89 12.57
CA THR A 81 10.89 -7.66 13.96
C THR A 81 9.74 -7.15 14.84
N PHE A 82 8.84 -6.33 14.28
CA PHE A 82 7.70 -5.77 15.01
C PHE A 82 6.44 -6.65 15.00
N LEU A 83 6.32 -7.67 14.16
CA LEU A 83 5.23 -8.66 14.27
C LEU A 83 5.23 -9.43 15.62
N LYS A 84 6.34 -9.36 16.38
CA LYS A 84 6.44 -9.87 17.75
C LYS A 84 5.99 -8.87 18.83
N GLU A 85 5.75 -7.61 18.48
CA GLU A 85 5.31 -6.56 19.42
C GLU A 85 4.02 -5.89 18.92
N ASP A 86 3.00 -5.79 19.78
CA ASP A 86 1.71 -5.11 19.48
C ASP A 86 1.85 -3.65 19.00
N LYS A 87 3.05 -3.07 19.12
CA LYS A 87 3.41 -1.72 18.65
C LYS A 87 3.50 -1.60 17.13
N GLY A 88 3.65 -2.71 16.40
CA GLY A 88 3.70 -2.72 14.93
C GLY A 88 2.43 -2.18 14.29
N LEU A 89 1.26 -2.56 14.81
CA LEU A 89 -0.05 -2.23 14.25
C LEU A 89 -0.40 -0.74 14.40
N LEU A 90 -0.06 -0.14 15.54
CA LEU A 90 -0.28 1.30 15.77
C LEU A 90 0.59 2.16 14.86
N SER A 91 1.84 1.75 14.64
CA SER A 91 2.73 2.47 13.72
C SER A 91 2.29 2.31 12.26
N GLU A 92 1.74 1.16 11.88
CA GLU A 92 1.16 0.95 10.55
C GLU A 92 -0.04 1.87 10.31
N LEU A 93 -0.95 1.95 11.30
CA LEU A 93 -2.12 2.82 11.24
C LEU A 93 -1.74 4.30 11.07
N ILE A 94 -0.75 4.78 11.85
CA ILE A 94 -0.26 6.16 11.73
C ILE A 94 0.30 6.42 10.33
N LEU A 95 1.11 5.51 9.81
CA LEU A 95 1.72 5.66 8.48
C LEU A 95 0.65 5.66 7.38
N MET A 96 -0.40 4.84 7.53
CA MET A 96 -1.55 4.81 6.63
C MET A 96 -2.31 6.15 6.63
N VAL A 97 -2.56 6.74 7.81
CA VAL A 97 -3.23 8.04 7.93
C VAL A 97 -2.39 9.17 7.30
N ILE A 98 -1.08 9.18 7.53
CA ILE A 98 -0.18 10.16 6.93
C ILE A 98 -0.21 10.03 5.40
N PHE A 99 -0.16 8.80 4.87
CA PHE A 99 -0.24 8.54 3.43
C PHE A 99 -1.58 8.98 2.82
N PHE A 100 -2.66 8.77 3.54
CA PHE A 100 -3.98 9.22 3.13
C PHE A 100 -4.05 10.75 3.04
N ILE A 101 -3.59 11.47 4.08
CA ILE A 101 -3.54 12.94 4.09
C ILE A 101 -2.64 13.46 2.96
N TRP A 102 -1.50 12.81 2.72
CA TRP A 102 -0.58 13.20 1.65
C TRP A 102 -1.18 13.02 0.25
N THR A 103 -1.90 11.91 0.04
CA THR A 103 -2.63 11.63 -1.21
C THR A 103 -3.77 12.64 -1.42
N TYR A 104 -4.49 12.97 -0.36
CA TYR A 104 -5.51 14.02 -0.37
C TYR A 104 -4.91 15.38 -0.74
N PHE A 105 -3.77 15.76 -0.15
CA PHE A 105 -3.07 16.98 -0.53
C PHE A 105 -2.62 16.97 -2.00
N GLY A 106 -2.30 15.80 -2.56
CA GLY A 106 -2.05 15.60 -4.00
C GLY A 106 -3.25 15.97 -4.87
N THR A 107 -4.46 15.56 -4.49
CA THR A 107 -5.69 15.90 -5.25
C THR A 107 -5.94 17.41 -5.34
N ILE A 108 -5.74 18.12 -4.22
CA ILE A 108 -5.92 19.58 -4.17
C ILE A 108 -4.90 20.27 -5.09
N GLN A 109 -3.65 19.81 -5.06
CA GLN A 109 -2.58 20.39 -5.86
C GLN A 109 -2.80 20.16 -7.36
N ILE A 110 -3.27 18.97 -7.77
CA ILE A 110 -3.66 18.69 -9.15
C ILE A 110 -4.77 19.67 -9.58
N ASN A 111 -5.85 19.80 -8.80
CA ASN A 111 -6.97 20.66 -9.18
C ASN A 111 -6.58 22.14 -9.28
N LYS A 112 -5.63 22.59 -8.47
CA LYS A 112 -5.11 23.97 -8.50
C LYS A 112 -4.12 24.21 -9.66
N SER A 113 -3.49 23.16 -10.18
CA SER A 113 -2.44 23.23 -11.19
C SER A 113 -2.92 22.95 -12.62
N ASN A 114 -4.23 23.12 -12.90
CA ASN A 114 -4.79 22.98 -14.26
C ASN A 114 -4.04 23.82 -15.32
N ALA A 115 -3.42 24.94 -14.93
CA ALA A 115 -2.57 25.73 -15.82
C ALA A 115 -1.25 25.03 -16.23
N CYS A 116 -0.68 24.19 -15.35
CA CYS A 116 0.54 23.43 -15.63
C CYS A 116 0.31 22.22 -16.53
N GLN A 117 -0.95 21.76 -16.71
CA GLN A 117 -1.28 20.71 -17.69
C GLN A 117 -0.78 21.05 -19.10
N LYS A 118 -0.71 22.34 -19.44
CA LYS A 118 -0.28 22.83 -20.76
C LYS A 118 1.22 23.08 -20.86
N ILE A 119 1.93 23.15 -19.73
CA ILE A 119 3.33 23.59 -19.66
C ILE A 119 4.25 22.40 -19.32
N ALA A 120 3.87 21.55 -18.37
CA ALA A 120 4.59 20.32 -17.97
C ALA A 120 3.61 19.13 -17.93
N PRO A 121 3.16 18.63 -19.10
CA PRO A 121 2.10 17.62 -19.18
C PRO A 121 2.52 16.29 -18.55
N HIS A 122 3.78 15.87 -18.72
CA HIS A 122 4.25 14.57 -18.23
C HIS A 122 4.21 14.48 -16.71
N LEU A 123 4.64 15.54 -16.02
CA LEU A 123 4.67 15.59 -14.57
C LEU A 123 3.24 15.66 -13.99
N PHE A 124 2.35 16.44 -14.61
CA PHE A 124 0.93 16.48 -14.25
C PHE A 124 0.25 15.12 -14.41
N TRP A 125 0.39 14.47 -15.56
CA TRP A 125 -0.24 13.18 -15.82
C TRP A 125 0.29 12.07 -14.89
N THR A 126 1.58 12.09 -14.57
CA THR A 126 2.17 11.11 -13.64
C THR A 126 1.57 11.24 -12.24
N VAL A 127 1.49 12.47 -11.70
CA VAL A 127 0.88 12.74 -10.39
C VAL A 127 -0.62 12.43 -10.40
N PHE A 128 -1.33 12.81 -11.47
CA PHE A 128 -2.76 12.53 -11.66
C PHE A 128 -3.07 11.04 -11.67
N ILE A 129 -2.37 10.25 -12.49
CA ILE A 129 -2.58 8.80 -12.62
C ILE A 129 -2.29 8.12 -11.28
N LEU A 130 -1.22 8.50 -10.58
CA LEU A 130 -0.87 7.89 -9.31
C LEU A 130 -1.91 8.17 -8.22
N VAL A 131 -2.30 9.43 -8.04
CA VAL A 131 -3.33 9.80 -7.06
C VAL A 131 -4.65 9.10 -7.39
N THR A 132 -5.06 9.09 -8.67
CA THR A 132 -6.29 8.42 -9.12
C THR A 132 -6.24 6.91 -8.87
N THR A 133 -5.12 6.25 -9.18
CA THR A 133 -4.93 4.81 -8.96
C THR A 133 -5.01 4.45 -7.48
N ILE A 134 -4.46 5.28 -6.59
CA ILE A 134 -4.56 5.10 -5.14
C ILE A 134 -6.02 5.17 -4.69
N TRP A 135 -6.77 6.20 -5.10
CA TRP A 135 -8.19 6.33 -4.75
C TRP A 135 -9.03 5.17 -5.29
N CYS A 136 -8.80 4.76 -6.54
CA CYS A 136 -9.48 3.60 -7.13
C CYS A 136 -9.18 2.31 -6.36
N SER A 137 -7.94 2.12 -5.90
CA SER A 137 -7.55 0.95 -5.11
C SER A 137 -8.24 0.94 -3.74
N ILE A 138 -8.33 2.09 -3.06
CA ILE A 138 -9.03 2.21 -1.77
C ILE A 138 -10.52 1.87 -1.92
N VAL A 139 -11.19 2.45 -2.92
CA VAL A 139 -12.61 2.18 -3.19
C VAL A 139 -12.82 0.70 -3.55
N GLY A 140 -11.95 0.14 -4.40
CA GLY A 140 -12.00 -1.28 -4.78
C GLY A 140 -11.84 -2.22 -3.59
N LEU A 141 -10.92 -1.92 -2.66
CA LEU A 141 -10.73 -2.70 -1.44
C LEU A 141 -11.96 -2.63 -0.51
N ILE A 142 -12.53 -1.45 -0.30
CA ILE A 142 -13.74 -1.29 0.52
C ILE A 142 -14.90 -2.10 -0.06
N LEU A 143 -15.14 -1.98 -1.37
CA LEU A 143 -16.19 -2.74 -2.04
C LEU A 143 -15.98 -4.26 -1.93
N SER A 144 -14.74 -4.71 -2.11
CA SER A 144 -14.39 -6.13 -1.99
C SER A 144 -14.65 -6.65 -0.57
N LEU A 145 -14.27 -5.89 0.46
CA LEU A 145 -14.53 -6.23 1.85
C LEU A 145 -16.04 -6.29 2.14
N MET A 146 -16.81 -5.32 1.66
CA MET A 146 -18.26 -5.32 1.81
C MET A 146 -18.91 -6.58 1.20
N ILE A 147 -18.49 -6.98 -0.01
CA ILE A 147 -18.99 -8.18 -0.68
C ILE A 147 -18.68 -9.43 0.14
N ILE A 148 -17.45 -9.56 0.65
CA ILE A 148 -17.04 -10.72 1.47
C ILE A 148 -17.84 -10.76 2.77
N THR A 149 -18.01 -9.63 3.45
CA THR A 149 -18.79 -9.54 4.68
C THR A 149 -20.24 -9.95 4.42
N ILE A 150 -20.91 -9.38 3.42
CA ILE A 150 -22.29 -9.74 3.07
C ILE A 150 -22.38 -11.22 2.68
N GLY A 151 -21.48 -11.71 1.84
CA GLY A 151 -21.42 -13.12 1.43
C GLY A 151 -21.28 -14.08 2.62
N SER A 152 -20.42 -13.75 3.59
CA SER A 152 -20.23 -14.56 4.80
C SER A 152 -21.46 -14.60 5.71
N PHE A 153 -22.23 -13.49 5.79
CA PHE A 153 -23.50 -13.46 6.50
C PHE A 153 -24.55 -14.38 5.87
N PHE A 154 -24.64 -14.39 4.53
CA PHE A 154 -25.55 -15.28 3.80
C PHE A 154 -25.17 -16.75 3.95
N PHE A 155 -23.88 -17.08 3.86
CA PHE A 155 -23.40 -18.45 4.03
C PHE A 155 -23.65 -18.99 5.45
N THR A 156 -23.46 -18.14 6.47
CA THR A 156 -23.73 -18.48 7.87
C THR A 156 -25.21 -18.71 8.13
N LYS A 157 -26.11 -17.90 7.54
CA LYS A 157 -27.57 -18.14 7.60
C LYS A 157 -27.98 -19.44 6.91
N SER A 158 -27.39 -19.78 5.75
CA SER A 158 -27.71 -21.00 5.00
C SER A 158 -27.40 -22.28 5.81
N LYS A 159 -26.32 -22.29 6.61
CA LYS A 159 -26.01 -23.39 7.53
C LYS A 159 -27.02 -23.55 8.67
N LYS A 160 -27.65 -22.47 9.15
CA LYS A 160 -28.64 -22.54 10.25
C LYS A 160 -30.03 -23.03 9.83
N VAL A 161 -30.35 -22.98 8.53
CA VAL A 161 -31.66 -23.42 8.00
C VAL A 161 -31.67 -24.92 7.65
N LYS A 162 -30.49 -25.56 7.58
CA LYS A 162 -30.34 -26.98 7.24
C LYS A 162 -30.25 -27.92 8.46
N LEU A 163 -30.52 -27.44 9.68
CA LEU A 163 -30.44 -28.23 10.91
C LEU A 163 -31.82 -28.41 11.53
#